data_AF-A0A952DNX7-F1
#
_entry.id   AF-A0A952DNX7-F1
#
_cell.length_a   1.000
_cell.length_b   1.000
_cell.length_c   1.000
_cell.angle_alpha   90.00
_cell.angle_beta   90.00
_cell.angle_gamma   90.00
#
_symmetry.space_group_name_H-M   'P 1'
#
loop_
_entity.id
_entity.type
_entity.pdbx_description
1 polymer ?
#
loop_
_entity_poly.entity_id
_entity_poly.type
_entity_poly.pdbx_seq_one_letter_code
_entity_poly.pdbx_strand_id
1 'polypeptide(L)'
;PTFLVALAFWTTPSGLSWLYILGIGAGTLIAQIATTRAFAIAEATAVMPYDFVRFGLTIAIGTWLFGETVDGVTLLGGALILGSAIYLAYREAMLARRGPASTPPLD
;
A
#
# COMPACT_ATOMS: atom_id res chain seq x y z
N PRO A 1 6.60 9.32 28.41
CA PRO A 1 5.69 8.73 29.44
C PRO A 1 5.24 7.29 29.09
N THR A 2 4.97 6.97 27.82
CA THR A 2 4.54 5.63 27.36
C THR A 2 5.61 4.55 27.49
N PHE A 3 6.90 4.87 27.31
CA PHE A 3 8.00 3.91 27.46
C PHE A 3 8.07 3.29 28.87
N LEU A 4 7.84 4.10 29.91
CA LEU A 4 7.86 3.64 31.30
C LEU A 4 6.70 2.67 31.60
N VAL A 5 5.53 2.90 31.01
CA VAL A 5 4.37 2.00 31.14
C VAL A 5 4.63 0.69 30.40
N ALA A 6 5.25 0.73 29.21
CA ALA A 6 5.52 -0.45 28.41
C ALA A 6 6.49 -1.45 29.09
N LEU A 7 7.47 -0.97 29.86
CA LEU A 7 8.40 -1.82 30.61
C LEU A 7 7.69 -2.71 31.65
N ALA A 8 6.60 -2.21 32.25
CA ALA A 8 5.84 -2.97 33.25
C ALA A 8 5.04 -4.15 32.67
N PHE A 9 4.74 -4.12 31.36
CA PHE A 9 3.98 -5.16 30.65
C PHE A 9 4.83 -5.94 29.65
N TRP A 10 6.17 -5.86 29.78
CA TRP A 10 7.07 -6.53 28.85
C TRP A 10 6.99 -8.06 28.98
N THR A 11 6.64 -8.72 27.88
CA THR A 11 6.73 -10.17 27.71
C THR A 11 7.84 -10.51 26.73
N THR A 12 8.86 -11.24 27.20
CA THR A 12 9.99 -11.67 26.37
C THR A 12 9.54 -12.67 25.31
N PRO A 13 9.77 -12.42 24.01
CA PRO A 13 9.47 -13.38 22.95
C PRO A 13 10.23 -14.69 23.16
N SER A 14 9.58 -15.83 22.92
CA SER A 14 10.21 -17.14 23.04
C SER A 14 10.17 -17.92 21.73
N GLY A 15 11.22 -18.72 21.50
CA GLY A 15 11.34 -19.65 20.38
C GLY A 15 11.09 -19.01 19.01
N LEU A 16 10.05 -19.51 18.34
CA LEU A 16 9.70 -19.14 16.96
C LEU A 16 9.19 -17.69 16.82
N SER A 17 8.77 -17.06 17.91
CA SER A 17 8.33 -15.66 17.93
C SER A 17 9.44 -14.70 17.46
N TRP A 18 10.70 -15.03 17.74
CA TRP A 18 11.85 -14.25 17.24
C TRP A 18 11.96 -14.27 15.72
N LEU A 19 11.65 -15.40 15.09
CA LEU A 19 11.67 -15.51 13.64
C LEU A 19 10.57 -14.64 13.02
N TYR A 20 9.38 -14.62 13.61
CA TYR A 20 8.30 -13.73 13.17
C TYR A 20 8.67 -12.26 13.31
N ILE A 21 9.25 -11.86 14.45
CA ILE A 21 9.70 -10.48 14.68
C ILE A 21 10.75 -10.08 13.64
N LEU A 22 11.75 -10.93 13.39
CA LEU A 22 12.78 -10.68 12.38
C LEU A 22 12.19 -10.62 10.97
N GLY A 23 11.26 -11.51 10.64
CA GLY A 23 10.58 -11.53 9.35
C GLY A 23 9.75 -10.26 9.10
N ILE A 24 8.97 -9.83 10.09
CA ILE A 24 8.20 -8.58 10.04
C ILE A 24 9.14 -7.38 9.93
N GLY A 25 10.21 -7.35 10.72
CA GLY A 25 11.19 -6.26 10.70
C GLY A 25 11.90 -6.14 9.35
N ALA A 26 12.43 -7.26 8.83
CA ALA A 26 13.09 -7.30 7.53
C ALA A 26 12.12 -6.93 6.39
N GLY A 27 10.91 -7.50 6.38
CA GLY A 27 9.89 -7.18 5.39
C GLY A 27 9.49 -5.71 5.41
N THR A 28 9.30 -5.14 6.61
CA THR A 28 8.97 -3.71 6.78
C THR A 28 10.11 -2.82 6.30
N LEU A 29 11.37 -3.17 6.60
CA LEU A 29 12.53 -2.42 6.14
C LEU A 29 12.62 -2.42 4.61
N ILE A 30 12.43 -3.59 3.98
CA ILE A 30 12.43 -3.72 2.51
C ILE A 30 11.29 -2.87 1.91
N ALA A 31 10.08 -2.94 2.48
CA ALA A 31 8.94 -2.16 2.03
C ALA A 31 9.19 -0.64 2.13
N GLN A 32 9.78 -0.18 3.23
CA GLN A 32 10.15 1.23 3.44
C GLN A 32 11.19 1.71 2.41
N ILE A 33 12.24 0.90 2.17
CA ILE A 33 13.27 1.22 1.18
C ILE A 33 12.66 1.28 -0.22
N ALA A 34 11.83 0.30 -0.58
CA ALA A 34 11.14 0.26 -1.87
C ALA A 34 10.23 1.48 -2.07
N THR A 35 9.47 1.85 -1.03
CA THR A 35 8.59 3.03 -1.04
C THR A 35 9.40 4.31 -1.23
N THR A 36 10.47 4.48 -0.45
CA THR A 36 11.36 5.64 -0.57
C THR A 36 11.96 5.75 -1.96
N ARG A 37 12.41 4.63 -2.55
CA ARG A 37 12.94 4.60 -3.91
C ARG A 37 11.87 4.90 -4.96
N ALA A 38 10.65 4.41 -4.79
CA ALA A 38 9.55 4.69 -5.72
C ALA A 38 9.27 6.19 -5.83
N PHE A 39 9.22 6.89 -4.69
CA PHE A 39 9.06 8.36 -4.67
C PHE A 39 10.28 9.12 -5.22
N ALA A 40 11.47 8.53 -5.21
CA ALA A 40 12.66 9.17 -5.76
C ALA A 40 12.73 9.11 -7.30
N ILE A 41 12.05 8.14 -7.93
CA ILE A 41 12.13 7.88 -9.38
C ILE A 41 10.84 8.15 -10.15
N ALA A 42 9.70 8.30 -9.46
CA ALA A 42 8.39 8.53 -10.06
C ALA A 42 7.67 9.71 -9.39
N GLU A 43 6.80 10.38 -10.14
CA GLU A 43 5.96 11.45 -9.58
C GLU A 43 5.01 10.89 -8.51
N ALA A 44 4.81 11.66 -7.44
CA ALA A 44 4.00 11.22 -6.29
C ALA A 44 2.57 10.81 -6.72
N THR A 45 2.01 11.47 -7.73
CA THR A 45 0.70 11.16 -8.34
C THR A 45 0.65 9.76 -8.94
N ALA A 46 1.75 9.26 -9.50
CA ALA A 46 1.85 7.89 -10.03
C ALA A 46 2.03 6.83 -8.93
N VAL A 47 2.56 7.23 -7.76
CA VAL A 47 2.80 6.32 -6.62
C VAL A 47 1.58 6.23 -5.70
N MET A 48 0.79 7.31 -5.56
CA MET A 48 -0.42 7.33 -4.71
C MET A 48 -1.40 6.15 -4.92
N PRO A 49 -1.66 5.65 -6.15
CA PRO A 49 -2.56 4.52 -6.35
C PRO A 49 -2.10 3.22 -5.68
N TYR A 50 -0.80 3.10 -5.36
CA TYR A 50 -0.22 1.91 -4.73
C TYR A 50 -0.83 1.61 -3.35
N ASP A 51 -1.12 2.65 -2.54
CA ASP A 51 -1.69 2.45 -1.21
C ASP A 51 -3.08 1.82 -1.26
N PHE A 52 -3.86 2.10 -2.31
CA PHE A 52 -5.18 1.50 -2.51
C PHE A 52 -5.10 0.03 -2.92
N VAL A 53 -4.14 -0.32 -3.78
CA VAL A 53 -3.87 -1.73 -4.12
C VAL A 53 -3.39 -2.49 -2.89
N ARG A 54 -2.50 -1.88 -2.09
CA ARG A 54 -2.02 -2.45 -0.83
C ARG A 54 -3.18 -2.72 0.12
N PHE A 55 -4.11 -1.78 0.27
CA PHE A 55 -5.30 -1.95 1.11
C PHE A 55 -6.14 -3.17 0.72
N GLY A 56 -6.44 -3.34 -0.57
CA GLY A 56 -7.18 -4.51 -1.06
C GLY A 56 -6.45 -5.83 -0.77
N LEU A 57 -5.14 -5.87 -1.00
CA LEU A 57 -4.31 -7.04 -0.69
C LEU A 57 -4.27 -7.34 0.82
N THR A 58 -4.16 -6.31 1.67
CA THR A 58 -4.16 -6.48 3.12
C THR A 58 -5.47 -7.10 3.60
N ILE A 59 -6.63 -6.67 3.08
CA ILE A 59 -7.92 -7.27 3.41
C ILE A 59 -7.98 -8.72 2.94
N ALA A 60 -7.55 -9.01 1.70
CA ALA A 60 -7.57 -10.35 1.15
C ALA A 60 -6.67 -11.32 1.95
N ILE A 61 -5.48 -10.88 2.34
CA ILE A 61 -4.55 -11.68 3.16
C ILE A 61 -5.08 -11.79 4.60
N GLY A 62 -5.64 -10.71 5.15
CA GLY A 62 -6.20 -10.65 6.50
C GLY A 62 -7.31 -11.68 6.70
N THR A 63 -8.29 -11.64 5.80
CA THR A 63 -9.40 -12.60 5.75
C THR A 63 -8.93 -14.04 5.55
N TRP A 64 -7.99 -14.27 4.63
CA TRP A 64 -7.53 -15.62 4.29
C TRP A 64 -6.63 -16.25 5.37
N LEU A 65 -5.70 -15.49 5.92
CA LEU A 65 -4.68 -16.00 6.84
C LEU A 65 -5.13 -15.96 8.30
N PHE A 66 -5.89 -14.94 8.70
CA PHE A 66 -6.32 -14.74 10.09
C PHE A 66 -7.81 -15.00 10.31
N GLY A 67 -8.58 -15.28 9.25
CA GLY A 67 -10.02 -15.52 9.36
C GLY A 67 -10.81 -14.27 9.78
N GLU A 68 -10.26 -13.08 9.55
CA GLU A 68 -10.94 -11.83 9.87
C GLU A 68 -12.27 -11.73 9.10
N THR A 69 -13.35 -11.39 9.80
CA THR A 69 -14.64 -11.17 9.17
C THR A 69 -14.72 -9.72 8.67
N VAL A 70 -14.95 -9.57 7.37
CA VAL A 70 -15.10 -8.24 6.75
C VAL A 70 -16.58 -7.97 6.59
N ASP A 71 -17.06 -6.94 7.27
CA ASP A 71 -18.45 -6.51 7.16
C ASP A 71 -18.78 -5.96 5.77
N GLY A 72 -20.05 -6.04 5.38
CA GLY A 72 -20.55 -5.59 4.08
C GLY A 72 -20.26 -4.11 3.80
N VAL A 73 -20.24 -3.27 4.84
CA VAL A 73 -19.88 -1.84 4.73
C VAL A 73 -18.40 -1.68 4.35
N THR A 74 -17.51 -2.48 4.92
CA THR A 74 -16.07 -2.47 4.60
C THR A 74 -15.82 -2.93 3.16
N LEU A 75 -16.56 -3.95 2.71
CA LEU A 75 -16.53 -4.42 1.32
C LEU A 75 -17.02 -3.34 0.35
N LEU A 76 -18.11 -2.63 0.67
CA LEU A 76 -18.62 -1.52 -0.12
C LEU A 76 -17.61 -0.38 -0.24
N GLY A 77 -17.03 0.06 0.89
CA GLY A 77 -15.99 1.08 0.91
C GLY A 77 -14.74 0.65 0.14
N GLY A 78 -14.30 -0.59 0.32
CA GLY A 78 -13.16 -1.17 -0.39
C GLY A 78 -13.39 -1.25 -1.90
N ALA A 79 -14.58 -1.68 -2.33
CA ALA A 79 -14.96 -1.72 -3.75
C ALA A 79 -14.97 -0.32 -4.38
N LEU A 80 -15.47 0.69 -3.66
CA LEU A 80 -15.48 2.08 -4.13
C LEU A 80 -14.07 2.63 -4.31
N ILE A 81 -13.19 2.38 -3.33
CA ILE A 81 -11.78 2.81 -3.37
C ILE A 81 -11.04 2.12 -4.52
N LEU A 82 -11.15 0.79 -4.62
CA LEU A 82 -10.51 0.01 -5.69
C LEU A 82 -11.03 0.42 -7.07
N GLY A 83 -12.35 0.59 -7.22
CA GLY A 83 -12.96 1.06 -8.47
C GLY A 83 -12.44 2.43 -8.90
N SER A 84 -12.31 3.37 -7.95
CA SER A 84 -11.77 4.71 -8.20
C SER A 84 -10.29 4.65 -8.61
N ALA A 85 -9.49 3.82 -7.95
CA ALA A 85 -8.07 3.65 -8.28
C ALA A 85 -7.88 3.02 -9.68
N ILE A 86 -8.66 2.00 -10.03
CA ILE A 86 -8.66 1.38 -11.36
C ILE A 86 -9.06 2.41 -12.43
N TYR A 87 -10.11 3.19 -12.18
CA TYR A 87 -10.55 4.23 -13.10
C TYR A 87 -9.47 5.30 -13.35
N LEU A 88 -8.79 5.75 -12.29
CA LEU A 88 -7.71 6.72 -12.40
C LEU A 88 -6.55 6.17 -13.24
N ALA A 89 -6.09 4.96 -12.95
CA ALA A 89 -5.02 4.31 -13.70
C ALA A 89 -5.40 4.11 -15.18
N TYR A 90 -6.65 3.73 -15.46
CA TYR A 90 -7.16 3.61 -16.83
C TYR A 90 -7.16 4.96 -17.55
N ARG A 91 -7.61 6.02 -16.89
CA ARG A 91 -7.64 7.38 -17.44
C ARG A 91 -6.24 7.90 -17.76
N GLU A 92 -5.28 7.69 -16.86
CA GLU A 92 -3.88 8.10 -17.07
C GLU A 92 -3.24 7.34 -18.24
N ALA A 93 -3.46 6.02 -18.33
CA ALA A 93 -2.98 5.22 -19.46
C ALA A 93 -3.58 5.68 -20.80
N MET A 94 -4.85 6.11 -20.80
CA MET A 94 -5.52 6.63 -21.99
C MET A 94 -5.03 8.03 -22.38
N LEU A 95 -4.69 8.88 -21.41
CA LEU A 95 -4.09 10.21 -21.65
C LEU A 95 -2.65 10.10 -22.15
N ALA A 96 -1.85 9.20 -21.59
CA ALA A 96 -0.49 8.93 -22.07
C ALA A 96 -0.45 8.45 -23.53
N ARG A 97 -1.50 7.74 -23.97
CA ARG A 97 -1.65 7.28 -25.36
C ARG A 97 -2.03 8.38 -26.36
N ARG A 98 -2.50 9.55 -25.91
CA ARG A 98 -2.96 10.62 -26.82
C ARG A 98 -1.83 11.45 -27.45
N GLY A 99 -0.58 11.29 -27.02
CA GLY A 99 0.60 11.96 -27.61
C GLY A 99 0.57 13.50 -27.45
N PRO A 100 1.73 14.18 -27.49
CA PRO A 100 1.75 15.64 -27.47
C PRO A 100 1.02 16.16 -28.70
N ALA A 101 0.06 17.08 -28.50
CA ALA A 101 -0.62 17.77 -29.58
C ALA A 101 0.45 18.34 -30.52
N SER A 102 0.40 17.95 -31.79
CA SER A 102 1.29 18.45 -32.84
C SER A 102 1.28 19.98 -32.81
N THR A 103 2.37 20.60 -32.36
CA THR A 103 2.57 22.04 -32.51
C THR A 103 2.51 22.35 -34.01
N PRO A 104 1.63 23.25 -34.48
CA PRO A 104 1.60 23.65 -35.87
C PRO A 104 2.97 24.20 -36.30
N PRO A 105 3.40 24.02 -37.56
CA PRO A 105 4.64 24.61 -38.04
C PRO A 105 4.53 26.13 -37.85
N LEU A 106 5.51 26.73 -37.17
CA LEU A 106 5.67 28.17 -37.16
C LEU A 106 6.26 28.56 -38.51
N ASP A 107 5.40 29.03 -39.40
CA ASP A 107 5.71 29.76 -40.61
C ASP A 107 6.19 31.19 -40.34
#